data_AF-A0A6N8FPR3-F1
#
_entry.id   AF-A0A6N8FPR3-F1
#
_cell.length_a   1.000
_cell.length_b   1.000
_cell.length_c   1.000
_cell.angle_alpha   90.00
_cell.angle_beta   90.00
_cell.angle_gamma   90.00
#
_symmetry.space_group_name_H-M   'P 1'
#
loop_
_entity.id
_entity.type
_entity.pdbx_description
1 polymer ?
#
loop_
_entity_poly.entity_id
_entity_poly.type
_entity_poly.pdbx_seq_one_letter_code
_entity_poly.pdbx_strand_id
1 'polypeptide(L)'
;MLTTMKNQQSESLSKPSAKFLNFVARRLSLFTAFLVTSVVSTIAFMSSATAQLVYQVTITGSVLQYPFQRTGFVVVSPTVTRVTQNDVNPFEVALASGNPYTSPQRGAIWLATNNNLVGSRANLDLAYVNYNPSTAVVTIRPDSRIAATGTNIFTVMQGITATPYQIYGGYMQLQFRNNFQQIAGQIDVVGRGLTFSPWNRYTATISGVRVQ
;
A
#
# COMPACT_ATOMS: atom_id res chain seq x y z
N MET A 1 38.12 -3.34 -68.83
CA MET A 1 38.54 -1.98 -68.44
C MET A 1 37.67 -1.57 -67.26
N LEU A 2 38.28 -1.38 -66.09
CA LEU A 2 37.64 -1.08 -64.81
C LEU A 2 37.14 0.37 -64.82
N THR A 3 35.87 0.62 -64.49
CA THR A 3 35.44 1.96 -64.04
C THR A 3 34.49 1.81 -62.86
N THR A 4 34.96 2.30 -61.72
CA THR A 4 34.33 2.38 -60.41
C THR A 4 33.13 3.32 -60.43
N MET A 5 31.96 2.88 -59.93
CA MET A 5 30.90 3.80 -59.48
C MET A 5 31.01 3.99 -57.96
N LYS A 6 31.11 5.25 -57.53
CA LYS A 6 31.16 5.69 -56.14
C LYS A 6 29.95 6.60 -55.88
N ASN A 7 29.31 6.43 -54.72
CA ASN A 7 28.47 7.42 -54.00
C ASN A 7 27.14 7.83 -54.67
N GLN A 8 26.03 8.17 -54.01
CA GLN A 8 25.71 8.55 -52.63
C GLN A 8 24.17 8.59 -52.58
N GLN A 9 23.52 7.87 -51.66
CA GLN A 9 22.22 8.34 -51.16
C GLN A 9 22.24 8.15 -49.65
N SER A 10 22.77 9.20 -49.02
CA SER A 10 22.78 9.44 -47.59
C SER A 10 21.36 9.57 -47.06
N GLU A 11 21.18 8.93 -45.91
CA GLU A 11 20.12 9.11 -44.93
C GLU A 11 19.59 10.54 -44.84
N SER A 12 18.28 10.67 -44.89
CA SER A 12 17.56 11.77 -44.24
C SER A 12 16.53 11.14 -43.30
N LEU A 13 17.04 10.59 -42.19
CA LEU A 13 16.25 10.41 -40.98
C LEU A 13 15.90 11.81 -40.46
N SER A 14 14.66 12.23 -40.69
CA SER A 14 14.16 13.48 -40.14
C SER A 14 14.24 13.40 -38.60
N LYS A 15 15.11 14.23 -38.00
CA LYS A 15 15.18 14.35 -36.55
C LYS A 15 13.81 14.77 -36.01
N PRO A 16 13.21 14.02 -35.07
CA PRO A 16 11.95 14.43 -34.48
C PRO A 16 12.15 15.78 -33.79
N SER A 17 11.21 16.69 -34.03
CA SER A 17 11.27 18.06 -33.52
C SER A 17 11.49 18.10 -32.00
N ALA A 18 12.26 19.10 -31.52
CA ALA A 18 12.59 19.28 -30.10
C ALA A 18 11.35 19.36 -29.18
N LYS A 19 10.18 19.70 -29.72
CA LYS A 19 8.90 19.68 -29.00
C LYS A 19 8.43 18.26 -28.65
N PHE A 20 8.73 17.27 -29.48
CA PHE A 20 8.38 15.86 -29.23
C PHE A 20 9.30 15.22 -28.20
N LEU A 21 10.62 15.52 -28.23
CA LEU A 21 11.56 15.10 -27.18
C LEU A 21 11.21 15.70 -25.81
N ASN A 22 10.82 16.98 -25.77
CA ASN A 22 10.42 17.64 -24.52
C ASN A 22 9.10 17.12 -23.95
N PHE A 23 8.17 16.64 -24.78
CA PHE A 23 6.92 16.04 -24.32
C PHE A 23 7.13 14.65 -23.69
N VAL A 24 8.01 13.84 -24.28
CA VAL A 24 8.37 12.51 -23.75
C VAL A 24 9.22 12.64 -22.47
N ALA A 25 10.21 13.54 -22.45
CA ALA A 25 11.05 13.78 -21.26
C ALA A 25 10.25 14.33 -20.06
N ARG A 26 9.27 15.22 -20.29
CA ARG A 26 8.37 15.70 -19.22
C ARG A 26 7.50 14.59 -18.65
N ARG A 27 6.97 13.70 -19.49
CA ARG A 27 6.17 12.55 -19.01
C ARG A 27 7.02 11.51 -18.28
N LEU A 28 8.28 11.31 -18.66
CA LEU A 28 9.18 10.41 -17.94
C LEU A 28 9.62 10.96 -16.58
N SER A 29 9.81 12.29 -16.45
CA SER A 29 10.20 12.95 -15.19
C SER A 29 9.06 13.03 -14.14
N LEU A 30 7.80 13.19 -14.59
CA LEU A 30 6.64 13.18 -13.69
C LEU A 30 6.29 11.76 -13.24
N PHE A 31 6.55 10.74 -14.07
CA PHE A 31 6.38 9.33 -13.67
C PHE A 31 7.43 8.87 -12.65
N THR A 32 8.67 9.37 -12.71
CA THR A 32 9.71 9.02 -11.72
C THR A 32 9.50 9.74 -10.39
N ALA A 33 9.09 11.01 -10.36
CA ALA A 33 8.82 11.71 -9.09
C ALA A 33 7.57 11.19 -8.35
N PHE A 34 6.56 10.72 -9.07
CA PHE A 34 5.30 10.21 -8.49
C PHE A 34 5.41 8.77 -7.94
N LEU A 35 6.25 7.94 -8.56
CA LEU A 35 6.63 6.63 -8.02
C LEU A 35 7.53 6.78 -6.79
N VAL A 36 8.46 7.74 -6.79
CA VAL A 36 9.41 7.90 -5.68
C VAL A 36 8.71 8.40 -4.40
N THR A 37 7.78 9.37 -4.46
CA THR A 37 7.12 9.86 -3.21
C THR A 37 6.14 8.86 -2.60
N SER A 38 5.40 8.11 -3.42
CA SER A 38 4.47 7.08 -2.96
C SER A 38 5.19 5.87 -2.36
N VAL A 39 6.29 5.43 -2.98
CA VAL A 39 7.15 4.37 -2.47
C VAL A 39 7.89 4.84 -1.20
N VAL A 40 8.47 6.04 -1.18
CA VAL A 40 9.16 6.58 0.01
C VAL A 40 8.22 6.72 1.21
N SER A 41 6.98 7.17 1.01
CA SER A 41 5.99 7.25 2.11
C SER A 41 5.61 5.86 2.63
N THR A 42 5.47 4.89 1.72
CA THR A 42 5.19 3.49 2.07
C THR A 42 6.36 2.85 2.81
N ILE A 43 7.60 3.13 2.41
CA ILE A 43 8.81 2.67 3.10
C ILE A 43 8.96 3.34 4.47
N ALA A 44 8.66 4.65 4.56
CA ALA A 44 8.70 5.39 5.82
C ALA A 44 7.70 4.83 6.84
N PHE A 45 6.51 4.44 6.39
CA PHE A 45 5.54 3.68 7.19
C PHE A 45 6.23 2.43 7.76
N MET A 46 6.88 1.62 6.92
CA MET A 46 7.39 0.28 7.28
C MET A 46 8.68 0.20 8.12
N SER A 47 9.46 1.28 8.27
CA SER A 47 10.91 1.19 8.55
C SER A 47 11.41 0.96 10.01
N SER A 48 10.61 0.52 10.99
CA SER A 48 10.96 0.68 12.43
C SER A 48 11.47 -0.52 13.27
N ALA A 49 11.81 -1.72 12.75
CA ALA A 49 12.25 -2.85 13.62
C ALA A 49 13.33 -3.80 13.04
N THR A 50 14.14 -4.43 13.92
CA THR A 50 15.33 -5.24 13.58
C THR A 50 15.10 -6.74 13.29
N ALA A 51 13.86 -7.18 13.06
CA ALA A 51 13.55 -8.49 12.47
C ALA A 51 12.16 -8.45 11.82
N GLN A 52 12.07 -7.89 10.62
CA GLN A 52 10.80 -7.76 9.90
C GLN A 52 10.68 -8.79 8.79
N LEU A 53 9.52 -9.45 8.69
CA LEU A 53 9.13 -10.13 7.46
C LEU A 53 8.45 -9.10 6.57
N VAL A 54 8.96 -8.95 5.35
CA VAL A 54 8.38 -8.03 4.37
C VAL A 54 7.83 -8.84 3.21
N TYR A 55 6.58 -8.60 2.86
CA TYR A 55 5.92 -9.23 1.72
C TYR A 55 5.56 -8.16 0.70
N GLN A 56 5.93 -8.37 -0.56
CA GLN A 56 5.32 -7.64 -1.66
C GLN A 56 4.00 -8.33 -2.01
N VAL A 57 2.92 -7.55 -2.03
CA VAL A 57 1.56 -8.07 -2.19
C VAL A 57 0.86 -7.47 -3.39
N THR A 58 -0.06 -8.25 -3.94
CA THR A 58 -1.12 -7.81 -4.85
C THR A 58 -2.43 -7.83 -4.09
N ILE A 59 -3.18 -6.74 -4.18
CA ILE A 59 -4.48 -6.54 -3.55
C ILE A 59 -5.50 -6.35 -4.66
N THR A 60 -6.52 -7.20 -4.71
CA THR A 60 -7.58 -7.14 -5.72
C THR A 60 -8.93 -7.11 -5.02
N GLY A 61 -9.76 -6.13 -5.34
CA GLY A 61 -10.97 -5.91 -4.57
C GLY A 61 -11.90 -4.86 -5.16
N SER A 62 -12.82 -4.39 -4.31
CA SER A 62 -13.77 -3.33 -4.65
C SER A 62 -13.94 -2.35 -3.49
N VAL A 63 -14.14 -1.08 -3.83
CA VAL A 63 -14.61 -0.05 -2.90
C VAL A 63 -15.78 0.67 -3.57
N LEU A 64 -16.93 0.78 -2.90
CA LEU A 64 -18.17 1.27 -3.53
C LEU A 64 -18.53 0.55 -4.83
N GLN A 65 -18.33 -0.77 -4.90
CA GLN A 65 -18.55 -1.59 -6.10
C GLN A 65 -17.59 -1.27 -7.27
N TYR A 66 -16.70 -0.29 -7.13
CA TYR A 66 -15.67 -0.01 -8.11
C TYR A 66 -14.49 -0.96 -7.92
N PRO A 67 -14.17 -1.80 -8.91
CA PRO A 67 -13.05 -2.71 -8.79
C PRO A 67 -11.72 -1.94 -8.79
N PHE A 68 -10.72 -2.54 -8.16
CA PHE A 68 -9.34 -2.10 -8.20
C PHE A 68 -8.39 -3.30 -8.11
N GLN A 69 -7.17 -3.08 -8.61
CA GLN A 69 -6.02 -3.93 -8.35
C GLN A 69 -4.82 -3.04 -8.06
N ARG A 70 -4.05 -3.40 -7.03
CA ARG A 70 -2.90 -2.62 -6.57
C ARG A 70 -1.80 -3.51 -6.04
N THR A 71 -0.59 -2.99 -6.05
CA THR A 71 0.53 -3.56 -5.28
C THR A 71 0.71 -2.82 -3.97
N GLY A 72 1.37 -3.47 -3.01
CA GLY A 72 1.70 -2.88 -1.73
C GLY A 72 2.68 -3.74 -0.97
N PHE A 73 2.86 -3.41 0.31
CA PHE A 73 3.69 -4.17 1.22
C PHE A 73 2.89 -4.57 2.46
N VAL A 74 3.13 -5.79 2.92
CA VAL A 74 2.79 -6.23 4.27
C VAL A 74 4.08 -6.41 5.05
N VAL A 75 4.15 -5.82 6.24
CA VAL A 75 5.23 -6.00 7.19
C VAL A 75 4.68 -6.69 8.41
N VAL A 76 5.42 -7.69 8.87
CA VAL A 76 5.18 -8.35 10.14
C VAL A 76 6.41 -8.14 11.00
N SER A 77 6.23 -7.59 12.20
CA SER A 77 7.32 -7.34 13.14
C SER A 77 7.00 -7.96 14.49
N PRO A 78 8.01 -8.16 15.35
CA PRO A 78 7.78 -8.53 16.74
C PRO A 78 6.82 -7.55 17.41
N THR A 79 6.14 -8.06 18.44
CA THR A 79 5.29 -7.28 19.34
C THR A 79 6.02 -6.05 19.87
N VAL A 80 5.34 -4.91 19.84
CA VAL A 80 5.80 -3.71 20.55
C VAL A 80 5.31 -3.81 21.99
N THR A 81 6.22 -4.04 22.94
CA THR A 81 5.85 -4.20 24.36
C THR A 81 5.51 -2.85 25.00
N ARG A 82 4.20 -2.64 25.33
CA ARG A 82 3.52 -1.52 26.08
C ARG A 82 2.83 -0.43 25.23
N VAL A 83 1.64 0.14 25.55
CA VAL A 83 0.50 -0.15 26.48
C VAL A 83 -0.76 0.49 25.85
N THR A 84 -1.76 -0.29 25.46
CA THR A 84 -3.17 0.15 25.47
C THR A 84 -4.02 -0.84 26.28
N GLN A 85 -5.29 -0.53 26.52
CA GLN A 85 -6.23 -1.38 27.28
C GLN A 85 -6.59 -2.70 26.58
N ASN A 86 -5.96 -2.98 25.44
CA ASN A 86 -6.17 -4.17 24.63
C ASN A 86 -4.92 -5.00 24.80
N ASP A 87 -5.07 -6.24 25.26
CA ASP A 87 -3.96 -7.13 25.54
C ASP A 87 -2.86 -7.12 24.45
N VAL A 88 -1.64 -7.47 24.87
CA VAL A 88 -0.46 -7.41 24.01
C VAL A 88 -0.67 -8.25 22.74
N ASN A 89 -0.57 -7.61 21.58
CA ASN A 89 -0.63 -8.29 20.29
C ASN A 89 0.49 -9.34 20.18
N PRO A 90 0.24 -10.55 19.65
CA PRO A 90 1.28 -11.58 19.50
C PRO A 90 2.41 -11.20 18.52
N PHE A 91 2.13 -10.24 17.62
CA PHE A 91 3.07 -9.55 16.74
C PHE A 91 2.34 -8.37 16.09
N GLU A 92 3.09 -7.46 15.49
CA GLU A 92 2.51 -6.32 14.78
C GLU A 92 2.46 -6.56 13.27
N VAL A 93 1.44 -6.01 12.62
CA VAL A 93 1.23 -6.07 11.18
C VAL A 93 0.91 -4.69 10.63
N ALA A 94 1.58 -4.34 9.54
CA ALA A 94 1.30 -3.18 8.72
C ALA A 94 1.00 -3.61 7.29
N LEU A 95 -0.02 -3.02 6.68
CA LEU A 95 -0.34 -3.08 5.26
C LEU A 95 -0.31 -1.65 4.72
N ALA A 96 0.45 -1.45 3.65
CA ALA A 96 0.46 -0.19 2.95
C ALA A 96 0.42 -0.38 1.43
N SER A 97 -0.54 0.27 0.77
CA SER A 97 -0.66 0.36 -0.68
C SER A 97 -1.02 1.78 -1.10
N GLY A 98 -0.15 2.41 -1.88
CA GLY A 98 -0.31 3.81 -2.28
C GLY A 98 -0.19 4.79 -1.11
N ASN A 99 -0.73 6.00 -1.28
CA ASN A 99 -0.78 7.02 -0.24
C ASN A 99 -2.18 7.63 -0.17
N PRO A 100 -3.08 7.13 0.72
CA PRO A 100 -4.44 7.64 0.84
C PRO A 100 -4.57 9.12 1.19
N TYR A 101 -3.53 9.72 1.80
CA TYR A 101 -3.56 11.10 2.28
C TYR A 101 -3.08 12.11 1.24
N THR A 102 -1.92 11.88 0.63
CA THR A 102 -1.27 12.89 -0.23
C THR A 102 -1.39 12.59 -1.71
N SER A 103 -1.69 11.35 -2.08
CA SER A 103 -1.94 10.94 -3.46
C SER A 103 -3.09 9.93 -3.52
N PRO A 104 -4.34 10.37 -3.21
CA PRO A 104 -5.48 9.48 -3.13
C PRO A 104 -5.72 8.78 -4.47
N GLN A 105 -5.68 7.45 -4.43
CA GLN A 105 -5.96 6.58 -5.55
C GLN A 105 -6.97 5.54 -5.10
N ARG A 106 -7.88 5.14 -5.98
CA ARG A 106 -8.85 4.08 -5.67
C ARG A 106 -8.15 2.85 -5.12
N GLY A 107 -8.65 2.32 -4.00
CA GLY A 107 -8.15 1.14 -3.35
C GLY A 107 -6.85 1.35 -2.56
N ALA A 108 -6.29 2.56 -2.53
CA ALA A 108 -5.18 2.85 -1.63
C ALA A 108 -5.62 2.62 -0.19
N ILE A 109 -4.78 1.96 0.60
CA ILE A 109 -5.11 1.57 1.97
C ILE A 109 -3.84 1.56 2.82
N TRP A 110 -3.95 2.11 4.02
CA TRP A 110 -3.02 1.94 5.12
C TRP A 110 -3.76 1.30 6.29
N LEU A 111 -3.20 0.22 6.83
CA LEU A 111 -3.74 -0.48 7.98
C LEU A 111 -2.57 -0.99 8.82
N ALA A 112 -2.45 -0.50 10.05
CA ALA A 112 -1.44 -0.93 11.00
C ALA A 112 -2.10 -1.38 12.31
N THR A 113 -1.46 -2.32 12.99
CA THR A 113 -1.86 -2.79 14.32
C THR A 113 -1.30 -1.93 15.45
N ASN A 114 -0.22 -1.19 15.19
CA ASN A 114 0.35 -0.21 16.11
C ASN A 114 0.88 1.01 15.32
N ASN A 115 0.69 2.22 15.84
CA ASN A 115 1.13 3.43 15.15
C ASN A 115 2.67 3.61 15.10
N ASN A 116 3.43 2.81 15.85
CA ASN A 116 4.88 2.74 15.70
C ASN A 116 5.28 2.28 14.29
N LEU A 117 4.50 1.36 13.71
CA LEU A 117 4.65 0.88 12.33
C LEU A 117 4.27 1.92 11.28
N VAL A 118 4.04 3.17 11.69
CA VAL A 118 3.80 4.29 10.78
C VAL A 118 4.67 5.51 11.13
N GLY A 119 5.67 5.32 12.01
CA GLY A 119 6.61 6.35 12.45
C GLY A 119 6.20 7.14 13.70
N SER A 120 5.13 6.74 14.39
CA SER A 120 4.73 7.38 15.66
C SER A 120 5.59 6.93 16.84
N ARG A 121 5.84 7.83 17.79
CA ARG A 121 6.55 7.52 19.04
C ARG A 121 5.63 7.10 20.18
N ALA A 122 4.32 7.22 20.01
CA ALA A 122 3.33 7.02 21.07
C ALA A 122 2.94 5.54 21.30
N ASN A 123 3.42 4.61 20.46
CA ASN A 123 3.16 3.16 20.53
C ASN A 123 1.70 2.80 20.86
N LEU A 124 0.76 3.40 20.14
CA LEU A 124 -0.67 3.16 20.29
C LEU A 124 -1.07 1.94 19.45
N ASP A 125 -1.66 0.93 20.08
CA ASP A 125 -2.29 -0.19 19.37
C ASP A 125 -3.53 0.33 18.67
N LEU A 126 -3.64 0.08 17.37
CA LEU A 126 -4.71 0.53 16.48
C LEU A 126 -5.71 -0.58 16.12
N ALA A 127 -5.37 -1.83 16.46
CA ALA A 127 -6.16 -3.01 16.17
C ALA A 127 -5.85 -4.14 17.16
N TYR A 128 -6.83 -5.02 17.33
CA TYR A 128 -6.66 -6.30 18.02
C TYR A 128 -6.10 -7.34 17.06
N VAL A 129 -5.11 -8.10 17.52
CA VAL A 129 -4.49 -9.17 16.72
C VAL A 129 -4.67 -10.52 17.41
N ASN A 130 -5.21 -11.48 16.68
CA ASN A 130 -5.27 -12.88 17.11
C ASN A 130 -4.51 -13.77 16.11
N TYR A 131 -3.69 -14.68 16.61
CA TYR A 131 -2.94 -15.63 15.79
C TYR A 131 -3.30 -17.06 16.13
N ASN A 132 -3.71 -17.83 15.13
CA ASN A 132 -3.93 -19.26 15.25
C ASN A 132 -2.71 -20.03 14.70
N PRO A 133 -1.88 -20.64 15.56
CA PRO A 133 -0.69 -21.36 15.12
C PRO A 133 -1.00 -22.66 14.35
N SER A 134 -2.17 -23.28 14.53
CA SER A 134 -2.50 -24.52 13.82
C SER A 134 -2.87 -24.30 12.36
N THR A 135 -3.38 -23.12 12.02
CA THR A 135 -3.74 -22.74 10.64
C THR A 135 -2.81 -21.68 10.04
N ALA A 136 -1.88 -21.17 10.85
CA ALA A 136 -1.01 -20.03 10.55
C ALA A 136 -1.80 -18.79 10.06
N VAL A 137 -2.98 -18.56 10.64
CA VAL A 137 -3.85 -17.43 10.30
C VAL A 137 -3.75 -16.35 11.38
N VAL A 138 -3.44 -15.13 10.95
CA VAL A 138 -3.62 -13.92 11.74
C VAL A 138 -4.94 -13.25 11.38
N THR A 139 -5.68 -12.83 12.39
CA THR A 139 -6.87 -11.98 12.26
C THR A 139 -6.61 -10.65 12.95
N ILE A 140 -6.78 -9.57 12.19
CA ILE A 140 -6.59 -8.19 12.63
C ILE A 140 -7.95 -7.50 12.62
N ARG A 141 -8.32 -6.89 13.72
CA ARG A 141 -9.60 -6.16 13.87
C ARG A 141 -9.33 -4.72 14.30
N PRO A 142 -9.58 -3.72 13.45
CA PRO A 142 -9.42 -2.31 13.82
C PRO A 142 -10.17 -1.96 15.11
N ASP A 143 -9.54 -1.19 15.99
CA ASP A 143 -10.18 -0.69 17.20
C ASP A 143 -10.93 0.62 16.90
N SER A 144 -12.26 0.55 16.95
CA SER A 144 -13.15 1.67 16.63
C SER A 144 -13.00 2.86 17.57
N ARG A 145 -12.53 2.65 18.81
CA ARG A 145 -12.40 3.69 19.85
C ARG A 145 -11.30 4.71 19.53
N ILE A 146 -10.35 4.32 18.69
CA ILE A 146 -9.15 5.09 18.32
C ILE A 146 -9.03 5.29 16.81
N ALA A 147 -10.01 4.86 16.03
CA ALA A 147 -10.08 5.07 14.59
C ALA A 147 -9.97 6.56 14.20
N ALA A 148 -10.43 7.46 15.08
CA ALA A 148 -10.34 8.91 14.91
C ALA A 148 -8.89 9.44 14.81
N THR A 149 -7.88 8.65 15.21
CA THR A 149 -6.46 8.98 15.00
C THR A 149 -6.08 9.07 13.52
N GLY A 150 -6.86 8.48 12.62
CA GLY A 150 -6.66 8.56 11.18
C GLY A 150 -5.57 7.65 10.61
N THR A 151 -4.85 6.90 11.45
CA THR A 151 -3.75 6.06 10.96
C THR A 151 -4.23 4.97 9.99
N ASN A 152 -5.35 4.33 10.32
CA ASN A 152 -5.95 3.28 9.49
C ASN A 152 -6.98 3.91 8.56
N ILE A 153 -6.72 3.85 7.25
CA ILE A 153 -7.45 4.65 6.28
C ILE A 153 -7.44 4.01 4.89
N PHE A 154 -8.50 4.24 4.10
CA PHE A 154 -8.52 3.87 2.68
C PHE A 154 -9.12 4.97 1.80
N THR A 155 -8.88 4.86 0.49
CA THR A 155 -9.39 5.78 -0.51
C THR A 155 -10.36 5.10 -1.46
N VAL A 156 -11.53 5.72 -1.65
CA VAL A 156 -12.56 5.23 -2.58
C VAL A 156 -12.35 5.77 -3.99
N MET A 157 -12.14 7.07 -4.13
CA MET A 157 -12.02 7.77 -5.41
C MET A 157 -10.61 8.33 -5.62
N GLN A 158 -10.19 8.48 -6.86
CA GLN A 158 -8.89 9.07 -7.18
C GLN A 158 -8.99 10.61 -7.23
N GLY A 159 -7.87 11.28 -6.92
CA GLY A 159 -7.74 12.74 -7.05
C GLY A 159 -7.56 13.47 -5.71
N ILE A 160 -7.00 14.68 -5.76
CA ILE A 160 -6.61 15.45 -4.56
C ILE A 160 -7.80 15.92 -3.70
N THR A 161 -9.01 15.89 -4.26
CA THR A 161 -10.26 16.20 -3.55
C THR A 161 -10.94 14.96 -2.98
N ALA A 162 -10.39 13.76 -3.21
CA ALA A 162 -10.99 12.54 -2.72
C ALA A 162 -10.86 12.47 -1.19
N THR A 163 -12.01 12.32 -0.52
CA THR A 163 -12.05 12.12 0.92
C THR A 163 -11.49 10.74 1.28
N PRO A 164 -10.51 10.67 2.19
CA PRO A 164 -10.06 9.40 2.70
C PRO A 164 -10.99 8.93 3.84
N TYR A 165 -11.10 7.62 4.02
CA TYR A 165 -12.05 6.96 4.92
C TYR A 165 -11.32 6.29 6.06
N GLN A 166 -11.48 6.83 7.27
CA GLN A 166 -10.90 6.26 8.48
C GLN A 166 -11.57 4.92 8.77
N ILE A 167 -10.79 3.87 9.02
CA ILE A 167 -11.29 2.52 9.24
C ILE A 167 -11.77 2.39 10.68
N TYR A 168 -13.06 2.12 10.86
CA TYR A 168 -13.73 2.01 12.17
C TYR A 168 -14.08 0.56 12.53
N GLY A 169 -13.98 -0.39 11.61
CA GLY A 169 -14.31 -1.78 11.91
C GLY A 169 -14.10 -2.73 10.74
N GLY A 170 -14.54 -3.98 10.95
CA GLY A 170 -14.29 -5.10 10.04
C GLY A 170 -13.03 -5.86 10.42
N TYR A 171 -12.35 -6.45 9.44
CA TYR A 171 -11.16 -7.27 9.68
C TYR A 171 -10.23 -7.36 8.46
N MET A 172 -8.98 -7.73 8.74
CA MET A 172 -8.06 -8.32 7.78
C MET A 172 -7.64 -9.70 8.30
N GLN A 173 -7.58 -10.68 7.41
CA GLN A 173 -7.03 -12.00 7.71
C GLN A 173 -5.89 -12.31 6.76
N LEU A 174 -4.78 -12.79 7.29
CA LEU A 174 -3.65 -13.27 6.50
C LEU A 174 -3.31 -14.69 6.96
N GLN A 175 -3.10 -15.58 6.00
CA GLN A 175 -2.60 -16.92 6.20
C GLN A 175 -1.15 -16.98 5.71
N PHE A 176 -0.24 -17.35 6.60
CA PHE A 176 1.14 -17.65 6.23
C PHE A 176 1.22 -19.05 5.63
N ARG A 177 1.93 -19.17 4.50
CA ARG A 177 2.10 -20.41 3.74
C ARG A 177 3.58 -20.62 3.45
N ASN A 178 3.93 -21.87 3.13
CA ASN A 178 5.27 -22.26 2.72
C ASN A 178 6.35 -21.72 3.67
N ASN A 179 6.22 -22.03 4.98
CA ASN A 179 7.15 -21.57 6.02
C ASN A 179 7.36 -20.04 6.00
N PHE A 180 6.25 -19.29 6.04
CA PHE A 180 6.25 -17.82 6.01
C PHE A 180 6.84 -17.20 4.73
N GLN A 181 7.02 -17.94 3.64
CA GLN A 181 7.49 -17.39 2.36
C GLN A 181 6.37 -16.75 1.54
N GLN A 182 5.11 -17.09 1.83
CA GLN A 182 3.96 -16.57 1.12
C GLN A 182 2.87 -16.16 2.10
N ILE A 183 2.08 -15.18 1.69
CA ILE A 183 0.83 -14.80 2.37
C ILE A 183 -0.32 -14.80 1.40
N ALA A 184 -1.50 -15.18 1.90
CA ALA A 184 -2.77 -15.03 1.22
C ALA A 184 -3.83 -14.63 2.24
N GLY A 185 -4.83 -13.86 1.83
CA GLY A 185 -5.77 -13.33 2.79
C GLY A 185 -6.94 -12.57 2.19
N GLN A 186 -7.70 -11.96 3.09
CA GLN A 186 -8.85 -11.14 2.76
C GLN A 186 -8.92 -9.92 3.67
N ILE A 187 -9.50 -8.85 3.14
CA ILE A 187 -9.74 -7.59 3.82
C ILE A 187 -11.22 -7.28 3.63
N ASP A 188 -11.89 -6.98 4.73
CA ASP A 188 -13.28 -6.58 4.75
C ASP A 188 -13.46 -5.56 5.87
N VAL A 189 -13.32 -4.29 5.51
CA VAL A 189 -13.31 -3.19 6.47
C VAL A 189 -14.35 -2.14 6.11
N VAL A 190 -14.83 -1.45 7.14
CA VAL A 190 -15.74 -0.32 7.01
C VAL A 190 -15.08 0.94 7.51
N GLY A 191 -15.29 2.03 6.78
CA GLY A 191 -14.74 3.32 7.14
C GLY A 191 -15.71 4.47 6.97
N ARG A 192 -15.42 5.55 7.70
CA ARG A 192 -16.17 6.81 7.69
C ARG A 192 -15.27 7.90 7.13
N GLY A 193 -15.79 8.67 6.17
CA GLY A 193 -15.02 9.79 5.61
C GLY A 193 -15.03 11.01 6.54
N LEU A 194 -13.99 11.82 6.44
CA LEU A 194 -13.70 12.93 7.35
C LEU A 194 -14.78 14.04 7.37
N THR A 195 -15.52 14.23 6.26
CA THR A 195 -16.53 15.29 6.15
C THR A 195 -17.70 14.82 5.30
N PHE A 196 -18.92 14.80 5.85
CA PHE A 196 -20.22 14.50 5.18
C PHE A 196 -20.26 13.26 4.27
N SER A 197 -19.35 12.31 4.48
CA SER A 197 -19.21 11.13 3.64
C SER A 197 -19.86 9.94 4.34
N PRO A 198 -20.70 9.15 3.62
CA PRO A 198 -21.37 7.99 4.22
C PRO A 198 -20.35 6.92 4.61
N TRP A 199 -20.80 5.94 5.37
CA TRP A 199 -20.02 4.74 5.64
C TRP A 199 -19.76 3.98 4.34
N ASN A 200 -18.53 3.53 4.17
CA ASN A 200 -18.11 2.82 2.98
C ASN A 200 -17.39 1.53 3.35
N ARG A 201 -17.54 0.52 2.49
CA ARG A 201 -16.93 -0.79 2.66
C ARG A 201 -15.82 -0.99 1.63
N TYR A 202 -14.72 -1.52 2.11
CA TYR A 202 -13.58 -1.97 1.32
C TYR A 202 -13.51 -3.49 1.45
N THR A 203 -13.62 -4.19 0.33
CA THR A 203 -13.47 -5.66 0.28
C THR A 203 -12.37 -6.03 -0.69
N ALA A 204 -11.46 -6.91 -0.29
CA ALA A 204 -10.37 -7.35 -1.15
C ALA A 204 -9.83 -8.72 -0.76
N THR A 205 -9.18 -9.37 -1.71
CA THR A 205 -8.22 -10.44 -1.45
C THR A 205 -6.79 -9.90 -1.57
N ILE A 206 -5.89 -10.53 -0.83
CA ILE A 206 -4.47 -10.21 -0.81
C ILE A 206 -3.65 -11.47 -1.02
N SER A 207 -2.61 -11.39 -1.84
CA SER A 207 -1.62 -12.44 -2.00
C SER A 207 -0.24 -11.83 -2.16
N GLY A 208 0.80 -12.51 -1.68
CA GLY A 208 2.15 -11.98 -1.78
C GLY A 208 3.24 -12.98 -1.46
N VAL A 209 4.45 -12.57 -1.78
CA VAL A 209 5.68 -13.32 -1.56
C VAL A 209 6.61 -12.52 -0.66
N ARG A 210 7.35 -13.23 0.18
CA ARG A 210 8.36 -12.63 1.05
C ARG A 210 9.49 -12.06 0.19
N VAL A 211 9.92 -10.85 0.50
CA VAL A 211 11.03 -10.14 -0.15
C VAL A 211 12.16 -9.80 0.83
N GLN A 212 11.89 -9.93 2.14
CA GLN A 212 12.87 -9.78 3.22
C GLN A 212 12.44 -10.62 4.43
#